data_AF-A0AA95EU83-F1
#
_entry.id   AF-A0AA95EU83-F1
#
_cell.length_a   1.000
_cell.length_b   1.000
_cell.length_c   1.000
_cell.angle_alpha   90.00
_cell.angle_beta   90.00
_cell.angle_gamma   90.00
#
_symmetry.space_group_name_H-M   'P 1'
#
loop_
_entity.id
_entity.type
_entity.pdbx_description
1 polymer ?
#
loop_
_entity_poly.entity_id
_entity_poly.type
_entity_poly.pdbx_seq_one_letter_code
_entity_poly.pdbx_strand_id
1 'polypeptide(L)'
;MQRIVKTAARQLTGSDGASFVLRDDAACHFVDEDAIAPLWKGMRVPAEGCIEGLAMLNRQPVLVRDIAGDDRLEPSVYRSTFVRSLAAVPIRGHAPVGAIGVYWAATNGPNEDDLRLLSKLADAASLAIENIRIHGELEERVRLRAAELDKAKADIEELSITDELTGLLNRRGFRRAAEAILVAGNGCQLAFIDVDGLKKVNDKFGHAIGDSLIADCASVLRDSVRQSDVVGRMGGDEFCVLVQAPLAPAEALRNSLRTRLNYFNRLSPAQCALSISVGIVQAKPGSNESLDDLLSQADALMSMEKHSKSMSKSRH
;
A
#
# COMPACT_ATOMS: atom_id res chain seq x y z
N MET A 1 -12.55 13.74 -22.04
CA MET A 1 -13.78 13.19 -22.64
C MET A 1 -14.66 14.27 -23.25
N GLN A 2 -15.22 15.20 -22.46
CA GLN A 2 -16.09 16.29 -22.94
C GLN A 2 -15.54 17.03 -24.19
N ARG A 3 -14.26 17.45 -24.13
CA ARG A 3 -13.56 18.09 -25.25
C ARG A 3 -13.51 17.25 -26.53
N ILE A 4 -13.34 15.94 -26.42
CA ILE A 4 -13.22 15.02 -27.56
C ILE A 4 -14.60 14.84 -28.20
N VAL A 5 -15.64 14.67 -27.38
CA VAL A 5 -17.00 14.40 -27.86
C VAL A 5 -17.56 15.59 -28.65
N LYS A 6 -17.43 16.82 -28.14
CA LYS A 6 -17.93 18.01 -28.87
C LYS A 6 -17.23 18.23 -30.22
N THR A 7 -15.90 18.06 -30.27
CA THR A 7 -15.13 18.24 -31.51
C THR A 7 -15.43 17.12 -32.50
N ALA A 8 -15.55 15.88 -32.04
CA ALA A 8 -15.97 14.76 -32.89
C ALA A 8 -17.40 14.94 -33.42
N ALA A 9 -18.34 15.39 -32.58
CA ALA A 9 -19.73 15.65 -32.98
C ALA A 9 -19.77 16.68 -34.12
N ARG A 10 -19.07 17.81 -33.96
CA ARG A 10 -18.99 18.87 -34.97
C ARG A 10 -18.38 18.38 -36.29
N GLN A 11 -17.30 17.62 -36.22
CA GLN A 11 -16.63 17.08 -37.40
C GLN A 11 -17.47 16.02 -38.13
N LEU A 12 -18.16 15.14 -37.39
CA LEU A 12 -18.97 14.07 -37.96
C LEU A 12 -20.20 14.59 -38.70
N THR A 13 -20.81 15.68 -38.23
CA THR A 13 -22.04 16.25 -38.81
C THR A 13 -21.79 17.49 -39.67
N GLY A 14 -20.55 17.96 -39.77
CA GLY A 14 -20.21 19.21 -40.47
C GLY A 14 -20.93 20.44 -39.89
N SER A 15 -21.26 20.44 -38.60
CA SER A 15 -22.04 21.51 -37.98
C SER A 15 -21.19 22.75 -37.66
N ASP A 16 -21.88 23.89 -37.50
CA ASP A 16 -21.26 25.16 -37.13
C ASP A 16 -20.97 25.26 -35.63
N GLY A 17 -21.65 24.44 -34.82
CA GLY A 17 -21.29 24.22 -33.43
C GLY A 17 -21.74 22.88 -32.86
N ALA A 18 -21.17 22.54 -31.71
CA ALA A 18 -21.54 21.39 -30.90
C ALA A 18 -21.38 21.71 -29.40
N SER A 19 -22.25 21.14 -28.57
CA SER A 19 -22.23 21.26 -27.12
C SER A 19 -22.19 19.88 -26.46
N PHE A 20 -21.56 19.83 -25.28
CA PHE A 20 -21.64 18.68 -24.38
C PHE A 20 -22.36 19.11 -23.11
N VAL A 21 -23.53 18.52 -22.87
CA VAL A 21 -24.44 18.90 -21.79
C VAL A 21 -24.49 17.78 -20.77
N LEU A 22 -24.37 18.11 -19.49
CA LEU A 22 -24.62 17.18 -18.39
C LEU A 22 -25.99 17.44 -17.78
N ARG A 23 -26.66 16.36 -17.38
CA ARG A 23 -27.87 16.44 -16.58
C ARG A 23 -27.48 16.63 -15.12
N ASP A 24 -28.06 17.64 -14.49
CA ASP A 24 -27.94 17.92 -13.06
C ASP A 24 -29.35 17.99 -12.48
N ASP A 25 -29.86 16.84 -12.03
CA ASP A 25 -31.25 16.62 -11.62
C ASP A 25 -32.30 17.10 -12.65
N ALA A 26 -32.91 18.25 -12.40
CA ALA A 26 -33.94 18.89 -13.21
C ALA A 26 -33.39 19.95 -14.18
N ALA A 27 -32.07 20.15 -14.21
CA ALA A 27 -31.40 21.15 -15.03
C ALA A 27 -30.40 20.51 -16.02
N CYS A 28 -30.13 21.26 -17.08
CA CYS A 28 -29.09 21.03 -18.05
C CYS A 28 -27.94 22.00 -17.81
N HIS A 29 -26.73 21.46 -17.66
CA HIS A 29 -25.50 22.24 -17.56
C HIS A 29 -24.68 22.09 -18.85
N PHE A 30 -24.49 23.20 -19.56
CA PHE A 30 -23.69 23.25 -20.78
C PHE A 30 -22.21 23.33 -20.43
N VAL A 31 -21.57 22.17 -20.30
CA VAL A 31 -20.22 22.09 -19.69
C VAL A 31 -19.13 22.55 -20.65
N ASP A 32 -19.30 22.27 -21.94
CA ASP A 32 -18.31 22.62 -22.94
C ASP A 32 -18.95 22.75 -24.34
N GLU A 33 -18.32 23.54 -25.21
CA GLU A 33 -18.79 23.79 -26.57
C GLU A 33 -17.64 23.92 -27.58
N ASP A 34 -17.91 23.61 -28.84
CA ASP A 34 -17.03 23.80 -29.99
C ASP A 34 -17.86 24.46 -31.10
N ALA A 35 -17.67 25.75 -31.36
CA ALA A 35 -18.53 26.50 -32.27
C ALA A 35 -17.78 27.63 -32.98
N ILE A 36 -18.33 28.09 -34.11
CA ILE A 36 -17.81 29.24 -34.86
C ILE A 36 -17.94 30.58 -34.12
N ALA A 37 -18.85 30.65 -33.14
CA ALA A 37 -19.03 31.77 -32.24
C ALA A 37 -19.54 31.26 -30.87
N PRO A 38 -19.38 32.03 -29.77
CA PRO A 38 -19.84 31.61 -28.45
C PRO A 38 -21.33 31.23 -28.41
N LEU A 39 -21.67 30.18 -27.67
CA LEU A 39 -23.03 29.70 -27.48
C LEU A 39 -23.44 29.72 -26.00
N TRP A 40 -23.47 28.55 -25.34
CA TRP A 40 -24.17 28.28 -24.09
C TRP A 40 -23.22 27.84 -22.96
N LYS A 41 -21.92 27.72 -23.23
CA LYS A 41 -20.95 27.18 -22.26
C LYS A 41 -21.02 27.91 -20.90
N GLY A 42 -21.13 27.12 -19.84
CA GLY A 42 -21.27 27.58 -18.45
C GLY A 42 -22.72 27.86 -18.04
N MET A 43 -23.68 27.88 -18.96
CA MET A 43 -25.08 28.09 -18.62
C MET A 43 -25.71 26.87 -17.97
N ARG A 44 -26.63 27.15 -17.05
CA ARG A 44 -27.49 26.17 -16.40
C ARG A 44 -28.93 26.58 -16.66
N VAL A 45 -29.70 25.71 -17.29
CA VAL A 45 -31.09 25.97 -17.66
C VAL A 45 -31.98 24.81 -17.22
N PRO A 46 -33.26 25.01 -16.93
CA PRO A 46 -34.20 23.91 -16.69
C PRO A 46 -34.21 22.92 -17.87
N ALA A 47 -34.28 21.62 -17.60
CA ALA A 47 -34.24 20.61 -18.65
C ALA A 47 -35.44 20.69 -19.62
N GLU A 48 -36.58 21.19 -19.16
CA GLU A 48 -37.75 21.44 -20.01
C GLU A 48 -37.56 22.68 -20.92
N GLY A 49 -36.59 23.54 -20.60
CA GLY A 49 -36.34 24.81 -21.30
C GLY A 49 -35.30 24.74 -22.41
N CYS A 50 -34.77 23.56 -22.76
CA CYS A 50 -33.83 23.40 -23.87
C CYS A 50 -34.00 22.06 -24.60
N ILE A 51 -33.54 22.01 -25.86
CA ILE A 51 -33.69 20.82 -26.71
C ILE A 51 -32.88 19.62 -26.18
N GLU A 52 -31.69 19.87 -25.64
CA GLU A 52 -30.86 18.82 -25.05
C GLU A 52 -31.54 18.20 -23.82
N GLY A 53 -32.24 19.01 -23.03
CA GLY A 53 -33.04 18.54 -21.92
C GLY A 53 -34.26 17.77 -22.36
N LEU A 54 -34.98 18.23 -23.39
CA LEU A 54 -36.09 17.47 -24.01
C LEU A 54 -35.61 16.11 -24.55
N ALA A 55 -34.44 16.06 -25.20
CA ALA A 55 -33.86 14.81 -25.69
C ALA A 55 -33.55 13.82 -24.55
N MET A 56 -33.05 14.32 -23.41
CA MET A 56 -32.81 13.53 -22.21
C MET A 56 -34.09 13.08 -21.50
N LEU A 57 -35.09 13.96 -21.38
CA LEU A 57 -36.37 13.66 -20.72
C LEU A 57 -37.16 12.62 -21.51
N ASN A 58 -37.23 12.80 -22.84
CA ASN A 58 -37.95 11.90 -23.74
C ASN A 58 -37.15 10.65 -24.12
N ARG A 59 -35.86 10.59 -23.77
CA ARG A 59 -34.95 9.47 -24.08
C ARG A 59 -34.84 9.19 -25.58
N GLN A 60 -34.96 10.23 -26.39
CA GLN A 60 -34.97 10.13 -27.85
C GLN A 60 -34.20 11.30 -28.48
N PRO A 61 -33.57 11.10 -29.64
CA PRO A 61 -33.04 12.20 -30.44
C PRO A 61 -34.10 13.25 -30.76
N VAL A 62 -33.70 14.51 -30.77
CA VAL A 62 -34.57 15.63 -31.16
C VAL A 62 -33.95 16.36 -32.34
N LEU A 63 -34.77 16.58 -33.36
CA LEU A 63 -34.43 17.31 -34.57
C LEU A 63 -35.24 18.61 -34.62
N VAL A 64 -34.57 19.73 -34.90
CA VAL A 64 -35.18 21.04 -35.14
C VAL A 64 -34.65 21.57 -36.48
N ARG A 65 -35.50 21.56 -37.51
CA ARG A 65 -35.12 21.98 -38.87
C ARG A 65 -35.14 23.50 -39.04
N ASP A 66 -35.97 24.20 -38.29
CA ASP A 66 -36.02 25.66 -38.27
C ASP A 66 -36.47 26.12 -36.89
N ILE A 67 -35.59 26.83 -36.18
CA ILE A 67 -35.87 27.35 -34.84
C ILE A 67 -37.03 28.35 -34.86
N ALA A 68 -37.19 29.12 -35.95
CA ALA A 68 -38.23 30.14 -36.02
C ALA A 68 -39.65 29.55 -36.09
N GLY A 69 -39.78 28.28 -36.50
CA GLY A 69 -41.05 27.60 -36.67
C GLY A 69 -41.26 26.42 -35.72
N ASP A 70 -40.45 26.27 -34.67
CA ASP A 70 -40.56 25.16 -33.72
C ASP A 70 -41.15 25.63 -32.39
N ASP A 71 -42.40 25.23 -32.12
CA ASP A 71 -43.18 25.66 -30.94
C ASP A 71 -42.57 25.19 -29.60
N ARG A 72 -41.58 24.27 -29.62
CA ARG A 72 -40.88 23.81 -28.41
C ARG A 72 -39.82 24.81 -27.94
N LEU A 73 -39.50 25.81 -28.76
CA LEU A 73 -38.44 26.77 -28.51
C LEU A 73 -38.97 28.19 -28.43
N GLU A 74 -38.31 29.01 -27.61
CA GLU A 74 -38.48 30.46 -27.61
C GLU A 74 -37.48 31.09 -28.61
N PRO A 75 -37.94 31.56 -29.80
CA PRO A 75 -37.01 32.04 -30.84
C PRO A 75 -36.18 33.23 -30.39
N SER A 76 -36.68 34.00 -29.41
CA SER A 76 -36.00 35.14 -28.80
C SER A 76 -34.64 34.77 -28.20
N VAL A 77 -34.49 33.57 -27.65
CA VAL A 77 -33.26 33.04 -27.04
C VAL A 77 -32.13 32.89 -28.07
N TYR A 78 -32.48 32.56 -29.31
CA TYR A 78 -31.51 32.27 -30.37
C TYR A 78 -31.16 33.49 -31.23
N ARG A 79 -31.85 34.63 -31.07
CA ARG A 79 -31.69 35.83 -31.93
C ARG A 79 -30.26 36.38 -31.97
N SER A 80 -29.55 36.32 -30.85
CA SER A 80 -28.16 36.77 -30.74
C SER A 80 -27.12 35.71 -31.16
N THR A 81 -27.57 34.54 -31.58
CA THR A 81 -26.71 33.41 -31.96
C THR A 81 -26.78 33.16 -33.47
N PHE A 82 -25.80 32.42 -33.99
CA PHE A 82 -25.83 31.96 -35.37
C PHE A 82 -26.87 30.86 -35.62
N VAL A 83 -27.34 30.18 -34.58
CA VAL A 83 -28.12 28.94 -34.71
C VAL A 83 -29.46 29.20 -35.42
N ARG A 84 -29.75 28.41 -36.44
CA ARG A 84 -31.02 28.41 -37.20
C ARG A 84 -31.68 27.03 -37.25
N SER A 85 -30.89 25.97 -37.10
CA SER A 85 -31.38 24.60 -36.91
C SER A 85 -30.43 23.85 -35.98
N LEU A 86 -30.92 22.80 -35.34
CA LEU A 86 -30.14 22.03 -34.37
C LEU A 86 -30.63 20.59 -34.23
N ALA A 87 -29.76 19.74 -33.70
CA ALA A 87 -30.12 18.39 -33.28
C ALA A 87 -29.51 18.08 -31.91
N ALA A 88 -30.19 17.26 -31.13
CA ALA A 88 -29.67 16.78 -29.85
C ALA A 88 -29.90 15.27 -29.70
N VAL A 89 -28.91 14.57 -29.14
CA VAL A 89 -29.03 13.16 -28.78
C VAL A 89 -28.70 12.95 -27.30
N PRO A 90 -29.46 12.11 -26.58
CA PRO A 90 -29.14 11.78 -25.19
C PRO A 90 -27.92 10.86 -25.11
N ILE A 91 -27.02 11.13 -24.17
CA ILE A 91 -25.96 10.22 -23.74
C ILE A 91 -26.56 9.27 -22.72
N ARG A 92 -26.48 7.97 -22.99
CA ARG A 92 -27.12 6.88 -22.23
C ARG A 92 -28.66 6.91 -22.33
N GLY A 93 -29.20 6.56 -23.50
CA GLY A 93 -30.62 6.68 -23.80
C GLY A 93 -31.59 6.10 -22.75
N HIS A 94 -31.27 4.97 -22.11
CA HIS A 94 -32.15 4.36 -21.11
C HIS A 94 -32.20 5.12 -19.76
N ALA A 95 -31.14 5.86 -19.42
CA ALA A 95 -31.02 6.65 -18.20
C ALA A 95 -30.07 7.84 -18.46
N PRO A 96 -30.54 8.89 -19.15
CA PRO A 96 -29.64 9.90 -19.68
C PRO A 96 -28.91 10.68 -18.60
N VAL A 97 -27.59 10.74 -18.75
CA VAL A 97 -26.67 11.47 -17.87
C VAL A 97 -26.20 12.80 -18.49
N GLY A 98 -26.53 12.99 -19.76
CA GLY A 98 -26.14 14.15 -20.55
C GLY A 98 -26.70 14.07 -21.97
N ALA A 99 -26.32 15.03 -22.80
CA ALA A 99 -26.69 15.09 -24.20
C ALA A 99 -25.55 15.70 -25.03
N ILE A 100 -25.56 15.40 -26.33
CA ILE A 100 -24.74 16.06 -27.33
C ILE A 100 -25.68 16.91 -28.18
N GLY A 101 -25.46 18.23 -28.19
CA GLY A 101 -26.14 19.16 -29.09
C GLY A 101 -25.25 19.52 -30.28
N VAL A 102 -25.83 19.70 -31.45
CA VAL A 102 -25.16 20.25 -32.64
C VAL A 102 -26.03 21.30 -33.31
N TYR A 103 -25.39 22.31 -33.90
CA TYR A 103 -26.02 23.56 -34.30
C TYR A 103 -25.54 23.99 -35.69
N TRP A 104 -26.45 24.49 -36.52
CA TRP A 104 -26.14 25.04 -37.85
C TRP A 104 -26.60 26.48 -37.98
N ALA A 105 -25.86 27.27 -38.74
CA ALA A 105 -26.22 28.63 -39.12
C ALA A 105 -27.29 28.71 -40.22
N ALA A 106 -27.61 27.58 -40.85
CA ALA A 106 -28.65 27.44 -41.86
C ALA A 106 -29.88 26.72 -41.30
N THR A 107 -31.05 26.95 -41.90
CA THR A 107 -32.23 26.10 -41.71
C THR A 107 -32.07 24.80 -42.49
N ASN A 108 -32.77 23.74 -42.05
CA ASN A 108 -32.68 22.37 -42.60
C ASN A 108 -31.25 21.80 -42.63
N GLY A 109 -30.38 22.26 -41.72
CA GLY A 109 -29.02 21.74 -41.57
C GLY A 109 -28.96 20.25 -41.21
N PRO A 110 -29.63 19.79 -40.14
CA PRO A 110 -29.52 18.41 -39.70
C PRO A 110 -30.37 17.44 -40.52
N ASN A 111 -29.83 16.24 -40.74
CA ASN A 111 -30.50 15.12 -41.39
C ASN A 111 -30.51 13.85 -40.51
N GLU A 112 -31.16 12.78 -40.97
CA GLU A 112 -31.28 11.51 -40.23
C GLU A 112 -29.94 10.78 -40.06
N ASP A 113 -29.01 10.92 -41.02
CA ASP A 113 -27.67 10.33 -40.90
C ASP A 113 -26.85 11.03 -39.82
N ASP A 114 -27.02 12.35 -39.63
CA ASP A 114 -26.41 13.09 -38.53
C ASP A 114 -26.89 12.55 -37.18
N LEU A 115 -28.20 12.35 -37.00
CA LEU A 115 -28.76 11.76 -35.78
C LEU A 115 -28.19 10.35 -35.53
N ARG A 116 -28.04 9.55 -36.58
CA ARG A 116 -27.46 8.20 -36.48
C ARG A 116 -26.00 8.24 -36.05
N LEU A 117 -25.20 9.15 -36.61
CA LEU A 117 -23.78 9.32 -36.25
C LEU A 117 -23.62 9.84 -34.81
N LEU A 118 -24.42 10.84 -34.44
CA LEU A 118 -24.43 11.40 -33.09
C LEU A 118 -24.87 10.38 -32.05
N SER A 119 -25.89 9.56 -32.35
CA SER A 119 -26.34 8.50 -31.43
C SER A 119 -25.23 7.48 -31.18
N LYS A 120 -24.51 7.05 -32.22
CA LYS A 120 -23.33 6.17 -32.06
C LYS A 120 -22.23 6.81 -31.22
N LEU A 121 -21.99 8.11 -31.41
CA LEU A 121 -21.03 8.86 -30.60
C LEU A 121 -21.49 8.95 -29.14
N ALA A 122 -22.78 9.17 -28.89
CA ALA A 122 -23.37 9.24 -27.56
C ALA A 122 -23.29 7.89 -26.82
N ASP A 123 -23.50 6.78 -27.53
CA ASP A 123 -23.33 5.43 -26.99
C ASP A 123 -21.87 5.17 -26.58
N ALA A 124 -20.91 5.52 -27.45
CA ALA A 124 -19.49 5.41 -27.14
C ALA A 124 -19.09 6.28 -25.95
N ALA A 125 -19.61 7.50 -25.86
CA ALA A 125 -19.40 8.40 -24.73
C ALA A 125 -19.98 7.82 -23.42
N SER A 126 -21.18 7.22 -23.48
CA SER A 126 -21.81 6.56 -22.33
C SER A 126 -20.93 5.42 -21.79
N LEU A 127 -20.41 4.56 -22.67
CA LEU A 127 -19.50 3.48 -22.29
C LEU A 127 -18.21 3.99 -21.66
N ALA A 128 -17.63 5.07 -22.21
CA ALA A 128 -16.41 5.67 -21.67
C ALA A 128 -16.64 6.26 -20.27
N ILE A 129 -17.77 6.96 -20.04
CA ILE A 129 -18.16 7.47 -18.72
C ILE A 129 -18.29 6.32 -17.71
N GLU A 130 -18.94 5.24 -18.11
CA GLU A 130 -19.15 4.07 -17.27
C GLU A 130 -17.84 3.37 -16.90
N ASN A 131 -16.95 3.19 -17.88
CA ASN A 131 -15.64 2.59 -17.64
C ASN A 131 -14.83 3.39 -16.62
N ILE A 132 -14.79 4.72 -16.74
CA ILE A 132 -14.06 5.58 -15.79
C ILE A 132 -14.61 5.39 -14.37
N ARG A 133 -15.94 5.32 -14.21
CA ARG A 133 -16.58 5.10 -12.92
C ARG A 133 -16.24 3.72 -12.33
N ILE A 134 -16.37 2.66 -13.13
CA ILE A 134 -16.09 1.28 -12.69
C ILE A 134 -14.62 1.12 -12.31
N HIS A 135 -13.70 1.68 -13.09
CA HIS A 135 -12.27 1.62 -12.78
C HIS A 135 -11.95 2.34 -11.46
N GLY A 136 -12.51 3.52 -11.21
CA GLY A 136 -12.33 4.22 -9.93
C GLY A 136 -12.87 3.42 -8.73
N GLU A 137 -14.06 2.84 -8.85
CA GLU A 137 -14.64 1.97 -7.81
C GLU A 137 -13.83 0.69 -7.55
N LEU A 138 -13.15 0.17 -8.59
CA LEU A 138 -12.27 -0.99 -8.47
C LEU A 138 -10.95 -0.62 -7.80
N GLU A 139 -10.31 0.47 -8.23
CA GLU A 139 -9.07 0.98 -7.64
C GLU A 139 -9.22 1.23 -6.14
N GLU A 140 -10.34 1.83 -5.72
CA GLU A 140 -10.61 2.06 -4.31
C GLU A 140 -10.80 0.77 -3.52
N ARG A 141 -11.51 -0.22 -4.10
CA ARG A 141 -11.65 -1.55 -3.48
C ARG A 141 -10.31 -2.26 -3.34
N VAL A 142 -9.44 -2.18 -4.34
CA VAL A 142 -8.09 -2.76 -4.30
C VAL A 142 -7.28 -2.10 -3.19
N ARG A 143 -7.34 -0.77 -3.07
CA ARG A 143 -6.65 -0.02 -2.02
C ARG A 143 -7.08 -0.46 -0.62
N LEU A 144 -8.39 -0.54 -0.38
CA LEU A 144 -8.93 -0.96 0.91
C LEU A 144 -8.52 -2.40 1.27
N ARG A 145 -8.60 -3.32 0.30
CA ARG A 145 -8.18 -4.72 0.51
C ARG A 145 -6.69 -4.86 0.79
N ALA A 146 -5.84 -4.08 0.15
CA ALA A 146 -4.41 -4.08 0.44
C ALA A 146 -4.13 -3.67 1.91
N ALA A 147 -4.80 -2.61 2.38
CA ALA A 147 -4.67 -2.17 3.77
C ALA A 147 -5.17 -3.21 4.79
N GLU A 148 -6.27 -3.92 4.48
CA GLU A 148 -6.76 -5.03 5.30
C GLU A 148 -5.75 -6.19 5.37
N LEU A 149 -5.15 -6.54 4.22
CA LEU A 149 -4.15 -7.61 4.13
C LEU A 149 -2.90 -7.28 4.94
N ASP A 150 -2.39 -6.05 4.82
CA ASP A 150 -1.21 -5.58 5.55
C ASP A 150 -1.46 -5.63 7.07
N LYS A 151 -2.65 -5.23 7.51
CA LYS A 151 -3.05 -5.33 8.92
C LYS A 151 -3.10 -6.79 9.38
N ALA A 152 -3.78 -7.66 8.64
CA ALA A 152 -3.87 -9.08 9.00
C ALA A 152 -2.49 -9.76 9.04
N LYS A 153 -1.59 -9.37 8.13
CA LYS A 153 -0.20 -9.85 8.13
C LYS A 153 0.53 -9.39 9.39
N ALA A 154 0.42 -8.12 9.76
CA ALA A 154 1.02 -7.61 11.00
C ALA A 154 0.48 -8.33 12.24
N ASP A 155 -0.83 -8.60 12.29
CA ASP A 155 -1.46 -9.36 13.38
C ASP A 155 -0.91 -10.80 13.47
N ILE A 156 -0.65 -11.46 12.32
CA ILE A 156 -0.05 -12.81 12.27
C ILE A 156 1.42 -12.77 12.69
N GLU A 157 2.20 -11.80 12.19
CA GLU A 157 3.60 -11.61 12.59
C GLU A 157 3.70 -11.34 14.09
N GLU A 158 2.76 -10.58 14.66
CA GLU A 158 2.67 -10.36 16.10
C GLU A 158 2.48 -11.67 16.86
N LEU A 159 1.69 -12.62 16.34
CA LEU A 159 1.47 -13.94 16.96
C LEU A 159 2.66 -14.90 16.86
N SER A 160 3.64 -14.64 15.99
CA SER A 160 4.83 -15.47 15.89
C SER A 160 5.70 -15.32 17.13
N ILE A 161 6.14 -16.45 17.70
CA ILE A 161 7.08 -16.49 18.83
C ILE A 161 8.49 -16.92 18.41
N THR A 162 8.70 -17.19 17.12
CA THR A 162 9.96 -17.70 16.55
C THR A 162 10.55 -16.71 15.55
N ASP A 163 11.88 -16.67 15.48
CA ASP A 163 12.63 -15.94 14.47
C ASP A 163 12.82 -16.82 13.23
N GLU A 164 12.45 -16.32 12.04
CA GLU A 164 12.44 -17.13 10.81
C GLU A 164 13.85 -17.53 10.33
N LEU A 165 14.85 -16.66 10.54
CA LEU A 165 16.21 -16.92 10.09
C LEU A 165 16.89 -18.01 10.92
N THR A 166 16.67 -17.99 12.24
CA THR A 166 17.41 -18.84 13.18
C THR A 166 16.61 -20.02 13.72
N GLY A 167 15.28 -19.99 13.60
CA GLY A 167 14.37 -20.96 14.21
C GLY A 167 14.31 -20.88 15.75
N LEU A 168 15.03 -19.93 16.37
CA LEU A 168 15.00 -19.69 17.81
C LEU A 168 13.73 -18.92 18.20
N LEU A 169 13.51 -18.74 19.50
CA LEU A 169 12.48 -17.80 19.94
C LEU A 169 12.86 -16.38 19.52
N ASN A 170 11.89 -15.60 19.05
CA ASN A 170 12.10 -14.16 18.88
C ASN A 170 12.05 -13.44 20.24
N ARG A 171 12.31 -12.13 20.26
CA ARG A 171 12.30 -11.31 21.48
C ARG A 171 11.06 -11.54 22.36
N ARG A 172 9.88 -11.66 21.75
CA ARG A 172 8.61 -11.90 22.47
C ARG A 172 8.56 -13.31 23.07
N GLY A 173 8.88 -14.32 22.26
CA GLY A 173 8.93 -15.71 22.68
C GLY A 173 9.91 -15.94 23.83
N PHE A 174 11.11 -15.34 23.74
CA PHE A 174 12.14 -15.41 24.78
C PHE A 174 11.65 -14.81 26.09
N ARG A 175 11.13 -13.57 26.07
CA ARG A 175 10.65 -12.89 27.29
C ARG A 175 9.59 -13.71 28.01
N ARG A 176 8.59 -14.20 27.29
CA ARG A 176 7.51 -15.03 27.86
C ARG A 176 8.05 -16.30 28.52
N ALA A 177 8.99 -16.99 27.88
CA ALA A 177 9.59 -18.21 28.41
C ALA A 177 10.52 -17.93 29.61
N ALA A 178 11.30 -16.85 29.55
CA ALA A 178 12.20 -16.42 30.61
C ALA A 178 11.44 -15.97 31.87
N GLU A 179 10.39 -15.15 31.71
CA GLU A 179 9.52 -14.72 32.81
C GLU A 179 8.88 -15.92 33.52
N ALA A 180 8.41 -16.92 32.78
CA ALA A 180 7.87 -18.14 33.38
C ALA A 180 8.90 -18.90 34.25
N ILE A 181 10.17 -18.90 33.86
CA ILE A 181 11.24 -19.53 34.63
C ILE A 181 11.57 -18.73 35.89
N LEU A 182 11.63 -17.40 35.78
CA LEU A 182 11.88 -16.52 36.94
C LEU A 182 10.74 -16.62 37.97
N VAL A 183 9.48 -16.67 37.52
CA VAL A 183 8.31 -16.86 38.41
C VAL A 183 8.35 -18.21 39.13
N ALA A 184 8.90 -19.26 38.50
CA ALA A 184 9.09 -20.56 39.17
C ALA A 184 10.11 -20.51 40.32
N GLY A 185 10.89 -19.43 40.44
CA GLY A 185 11.75 -19.14 41.60
C GLY A 185 13.03 -19.98 41.68
N ASN A 186 13.35 -20.76 40.65
CA ASN A 186 14.59 -21.51 40.55
C ASN A 186 15.75 -20.56 40.19
N GLY A 187 16.94 -20.79 40.76
CA GLY A 187 18.12 -20.03 40.36
C GLY A 187 18.44 -20.24 38.88
N CYS A 188 18.84 -19.18 38.18
CA CYS A 188 19.12 -19.22 36.74
C CYS A 188 20.33 -18.36 36.37
N GLN A 189 20.86 -18.60 35.18
CA GLN A 189 21.87 -17.74 34.56
C GLN A 189 21.31 -17.19 33.25
N LEU A 190 21.45 -15.88 33.04
CA LEU A 190 21.08 -15.20 31.81
C LEU A 190 22.35 -14.69 31.14
N ALA A 191 22.51 -15.01 29.86
CA ALA A 191 23.56 -14.47 29.02
C ALA A 191 22.95 -13.57 27.93
N PHE A 192 23.48 -12.36 27.80
CA PHE A 192 23.24 -11.46 26.68
C PHE A 192 24.45 -11.51 25.74
N ILE A 193 24.19 -11.74 24.45
CA ILE A 193 25.20 -12.15 23.48
C ILE A 193 25.06 -11.28 22.24
N ASP A 194 26.19 -10.85 21.68
CA ASP A 194 26.27 -10.08 20.44
C ASP A 194 27.29 -10.71 19.49
N VAL A 195 26.94 -10.81 18.20
CA VAL A 195 27.85 -11.32 17.17
C VAL A 195 28.86 -10.23 16.76
N ASP A 196 30.13 -10.48 17.06
CA ASP A 196 31.19 -9.50 16.83
C ASP A 196 31.43 -9.26 15.33
N GLY A 197 31.29 -8.01 14.90
CA GLY A 197 31.77 -7.57 13.58
C GLY A 197 30.88 -7.94 12.39
N LEU A 198 29.61 -8.30 12.64
CA LEU A 198 28.66 -8.66 11.58
C LEU A 198 28.59 -7.60 10.45
N LYS A 199 28.57 -6.31 10.80
CA LYS A 199 28.58 -5.22 9.80
C LYS A 199 29.76 -5.33 8.82
N LYS A 200 30.97 -5.61 9.31
CA LYS A 200 32.16 -5.76 8.45
C LYS A 200 32.06 -6.98 7.53
N VAL A 201 31.41 -8.05 8.00
CA VAL A 201 31.14 -9.24 7.19
C VAL A 201 30.13 -8.90 6.10
N ASN A 202 29.03 -8.23 6.43
CA ASN A 202 28.03 -7.78 5.46
C ASN A 202 28.63 -6.86 4.40
N ASP A 203 29.43 -5.87 4.81
CA ASP A 203 30.04 -4.91 3.90
C ASP A 203 31.05 -5.59 2.94
N LYS A 204 31.73 -6.66 3.39
CA LYS A 204 32.77 -7.34 2.61
C LYS A 204 32.26 -8.50 1.75
N PHE A 205 31.28 -9.25 2.25
CA PHE A 205 30.85 -10.53 1.67
C PHE A 205 29.35 -10.57 1.34
N GLY A 206 28.60 -9.50 1.66
CA GLY A 206 27.17 -9.39 1.41
C GLY A 206 26.29 -9.96 2.52
N HIS A 207 25.02 -9.55 2.52
CA HIS A 207 24.05 -9.91 3.56
C HIS A 207 23.82 -11.43 3.69
N ALA A 208 23.85 -12.20 2.59
CA ALA A 208 23.65 -13.64 2.63
C ALA A 208 24.70 -14.36 3.52
N ILE A 209 25.95 -13.88 3.53
CA ILE A 209 27.00 -14.43 4.39
C ILE A 209 26.81 -14.01 5.85
N GLY A 210 26.33 -12.78 6.08
CA GLY A 210 25.94 -12.34 7.41
C GLY A 210 24.79 -13.15 8.00
N ASP A 211 23.76 -13.42 7.19
CA ASP A 211 22.61 -14.24 7.59
C ASP A 211 23.05 -15.67 7.96
N SER A 212 23.99 -16.24 7.19
CA SER A 212 24.62 -17.53 7.54
C SER A 212 25.37 -17.45 8.87
N LEU A 213 26.11 -16.38 9.14
CA LEU A 213 26.85 -16.20 10.40
C LEU A 213 25.89 -16.08 11.60
N ILE A 214 24.75 -15.42 11.43
CA ILE A 214 23.68 -15.32 12.42
C ILE A 214 23.07 -16.71 12.68
N ALA A 215 22.76 -17.47 11.63
CA ALA A 215 22.23 -18.83 11.75
C ALA A 215 23.23 -19.79 12.42
N ASP A 216 24.52 -19.67 12.11
CA ASP A 216 25.60 -20.43 12.74
C ASP A 216 25.70 -20.11 14.23
N CYS A 217 25.61 -18.82 14.60
CA CYS A 217 25.56 -18.41 16.00
C CYS A 217 24.39 -19.06 16.74
N ALA A 218 23.18 -18.98 16.16
CA ALA A 218 21.99 -19.60 16.73
C ALA A 218 22.17 -21.11 16.98
N SER A 219 22.76 -21.83 16.03
CA SER A 219 23.07 -23.25 16.14
C SER A 219 24.06 -23.52 17.30
N VAL A 220 25.15 -22.77 17.37
CA VAL A 220 26.14 -22.87 18.45
C VAL A 220 25.51 -22.60 19.82
N LEU A 221 24.68 -21.57 19.94
CA LEU A 221 24.00 -21.25 21.19
C LEU A 221 23.05 -22.37 21.60
N ARG A 222 22.29 -22.92 20.64
CA ARG A 222 21.35 -24.00 20.94
C ARG A 222 22.04 -25.28 21.39
N ASP A 223 23.15 -25.64 20.75
CA ASP A 223 23.93 -26.82 21.11
C ASP A 223 24.74 -26.64 22.41
N SER A 224 24.87 -25.42 22.91
CA SER A 224 25.57 -25.12 24.17
C SER A 224 24.71 -25.35 25.41
N VAL A 225 23.41 -25.59 25.24
CA VAL A 225 22.44 -25.67 26.33
C VAL A 225 21.52 -26.87 26.17
N ARG A 226 20.71 -27.16 27.20
CA ARG A 226 19.77 -28.29 27.16
C ARG A 226 18.52 -27.91 26.40
N GLN A 227 17.74 -28.92 26.01
CA GLN A 227 16.48 -28.70 25.33
C GLN A 227 15.48 -27.87 26.16
N SER A 228 15.52 -28.03 27.49
CA SER A 228 14.68 -27.29 28.45
C SER A 228 15.09 -25.83 28.67
N ASP A 229 16.28 -25.44 28.22
CA ASP A 229 16.77 -24.07 28.37
C ASP A 229 16.23 -23.17 27.25
N VAL A 230 16.16 -21.86 27.53
CA VAL A 230 15.55 -20.87 26.65
C VAL A 230 16.64 -20.17 25.85
N VAL A 231 16.50 -20.17 24.53
CA VAL A 231 17.40 -19.45 23.63
C VAL A 231 16.54 -18.61 22.69
N GLY A 232 16.90 -17.34 22.53
CA GLY A 232 16.17 -16.44 21.65
C GLY A 232 17.05 -15.39 21.00
N ARG A 233 16.59 -14.90 19.85
CA ARG A 233 17.17 -13.76 19.14
C ARG A 233 16.42 -12.50 19.54
N MET A 234 17.15 -11.53 20.06
CA MET A 234 16.60 -10.28 20.61
C MET A 234 16.56 -9.15 19.60
N GLY A 235 17.47 -9.18 18.61
CA GLY A 235 17.65 -8.16 17.59
C GLY A 235 18.43 -8.68 16.38
N GLY A 236 19.06 -7.78 15.62
CA GLY A 236 19.79 -8.14 14.39
C GLY A 236 20.90 -9.17 14.63
N ASP A 237 21.86 -8.85 15.49
CA ASP A 237 23.02 -9.66 15.89
C ASP A 237 23.00 -10.07 17.37
N GLU A 238 21.91 -9.75 18.08
CA GLU A 238 21.77 -9.92 19.52
C GLU A 238 20.97 -11.18 19.88
N PHE A 239 21.47 -11.94 20.84
CA PHE A 239 20.88 -13.16 21.34
C PHE A 239 20.83 -13.17 22.87
N CYS A 240 19.90 -13.96 23.40
CA CYS A 240 19.82 -14.25 24.82
C CYS A 240 19.71 -15.76 25.07
N VAL A 241 20.34 -16.20 26.14
CA VAL A 241 20.28 -17.57 26.65
C VAL A 241 19.92 -17.50 28.13
N LEU A 242 18.90 -18.27 28.53
CA LEU A 242 18.55 -18.45 29.94
C LEU A 242 18.57 -19.95 30.28
N VAL A 243 19.42 -20.31 31.23
CA VAL A 243 19.56 -21.69 31.72
C VAL A 243 19.09 -21.79 33.17
N GLN A 244 18.33 -22.84 33.49
CA GLN A 244 17.98 -23.14 34.88
C GLN A 244 19.20 -23.74 35.58
N ALA A 245 19.70 -23.05 36.60
CA ALA A 245 21.00 -23.30 37.19
C ALA A 245 21.02 -23.01 38.72
N PRO A 246 20.16 -23.68 39.52
CA PRO A 246 20.06 -23.41 40.95
C PRO A 246 21.35 -23.74 41.72
N LEU A 247 22.17 -24.67 41.22
CA LEU A 247 23.40 -25.17 41.85
C LEU A 247 24.62 -25.10 40.92
N ALA A 248 24.51 -24.50 39.73
CA ALA A 248 25.61 -24.48 38.78
C ALA A 248 26.66 -23.44 39.19
N PRO A 249 27.97 -23.71 38.97
CA PRO A 249 29.01 -22.69 39.10
C PRO A 249 28.72 -21.47 38.21
N ALA A 250 29.09 -20.28 38.69
CA ALA A 250 28.90 -19.02 37.96
C ALA A 250 29.46 -19.07 36.51
N GLU A 251 30.55 -19.81 36.29
CA GLU A 251 31.23 -19.93 34.99
C GLU A 251 30.75 -21.09 34.11
N ALA A 252 29.74 -21.87 34.54
CA ALA A 252 29.30 -23.05 33.80
C ALA A 252 28.80 -22.71 32.39
N LEU A 253 27.90 -21.73 32.28
CA LEU A 253 27.36 -21.28 30.99
C LEU A 253 28.45 -20.70 30.09
N ARG A 254 29.33 -19.85 30.63
CA ARG A 254 30.45 -19.27 29.88
C ARG A 254 31.35 -20.35 29.28
N ASN A 255 31.70 -21.36 30.09
CA ASN A 255 32.56 -22.45 29.64
C ASN A 255 31.87 -23.32 28.58
N SER A 256 30.57 -23.56 28.70
CA SER A 256 29.80 -24.30 27.69
C SER A 256 29.82 -23.57 26.34
N LEU A 257 29.42 -22.29 26.35
CA LEU A 257 29.42 -21.42 25.16
C LEU A 257 30.80 -21.36 24.50
N ARG A 258 31.85 -21.11 25.29
CA ARG A 258 33.23 -21.04 24.79
C ARG A 258 33.68 -22.37 24.17
N THR A 259 33.33 -23.49 24.80
CA THR A 259 33.71 -24.82 24.31
C THR A 259 33.04 -25.11 22.97
N ARG A 260 31.73 -24.83 22.85
CA ARG A 260 30.97 -25.07 21.63
C ARG A 260 31.39 -24.14 20.50
N LEU A 261 31.60 -22.86 20.78
CA LEU A 261 32.11 -21.89 19.82
C LEU A 261 33.48 -22.31 19.26
N ASN A 262 34.41 -22.69 20.14
CA ASN A 262 35.74 -23.14 19.72
C ASN A 262 35.68 -24.43 18.91
N TYR A 263 34.77 -25.35 19.24
CA TYR A 263 34.55 -26.57 18.48
C TYR A 263 34.01 -26.25 17.08
N PHE A 264 33.01 -25.37 16.99
CA PHE A 264 32.44 -24.92 15.72
C PHE A 264 33.51 -24.28 14.81
N ASN A 265 34.27 -23.32 15.33
CA ASN A 265 35.33 -22.64 14.56
C ASN A 265 36.48 -23.56 14.13
N ARG A 266 36.71 -24.69 14.81
CA ARG A 266 37.71 -25.69 14.36
C ARG A 266 37.22 -26.57 13.22
N LEU A 267 35.92 -26.86 13.17
CA LEU A 267 35.34 -27.78 12.20
C LEU A 267 34.74 -27.09 10.98
N SER A 268 34.37 -25.81 11.12
CA SER A 268 33.73 -25.07 10.05
C SER A 268 34.79 -24.40 9.17
N PRO A 269 34.94 -24.77 7.87
CA PRO A 269 35.75 -24.05 6.90
C PRO A 269 35.04 -22.76 6.44
N ALA A 270 34.32 -22.09 7.33
CA ALA A 270 33.57 -20.88 7.03
C ALA A 270 34.52 -19.76 6.62
N GLN A 271 34.06 -18.91 5.69
CA GLN A 271 34.83 -17.75 5.20
C GLN A 271 35.17 -16.76 6.33
N CYS A 272 34.45 -16.83 7.45
CA CYS A 272 34.65 -16.00 8.63
C CYS A 272 34.53 -16.87 9.89
N ALA A 273 35.46 -16.70 10.84
CA ALA A 273 35.33 -17.32 12.16
C ALA A 273 34.24 -16.59 12.97
N LEU A 274 33.37 -17.37 13.62
CA LEU A 274 32.35 -16.82 14.50
C LEU A 274 33.00 -16.28 15.79
N SER A 275 32.70 -15.04 16.13
CA SER A 275 33.13 -14.39 17.37
C SER A 275 31.92 -13.75 18.02
N ILE A 276 31.82 -13.87 19.34
CA ILE A 276 30.72 -13.31 20.12
C ILE A 276 31.25 -12.63 21.37
N SER A 277 30.55 -11.59 21.83
CA SER A 277 30.73 -10.96 23.13
C SER A 277 29.58 -11.34 24.07
N VAL A 278 29.88 -11.63 25.35
CA VAL A 278 28.93 -12.30 26.25
C VAL A 278 28.98 -11.73 27.68
N GLY A 279 27.90 -11.07 28.06
CA GLY A 279 27.63 -10.69 29.45
C GLY A 279 26.74 -11.73 30.12
N ILE A 280 27.15 -12.23 31.30
CA ILE A 280 26.39 -13.26 32.03
C ILE A 280 26.09 -12.76 33.44
N VAL A 281 24.84 -12.91 33.85
CA VAL A 281 24.37 -12.64 35.21
C VAL A 281 23.73 -13.89 35.79
N GLN A 282 23.72 -13.98 37.13
CA GLN A 282 23.13 -15.09 37.86
C GLN A 282 22.07 -14.57 38.82
N ALA A 283 20.84 -15.06 38.66
CA ALA A 283 19.76 -14.84 39.61
C ALA A 283 19.73 -16.01 40.59
N LYS A 284 19.79 -15.70 41.90
CA LYS A 284 19.71 -16.72 42.94
C LYS A 284 18.27 -17.19 43.13
N PRO A 285 18.04 -18.43 43.59
CA PRO A 285 16.71 -18.88 43.97
C PRO A 285 16.06 -17.89 44.95
N GLY A 286 14.82 -17.47 44.67
CA GLY A 286 14.07 -16.51 45.47
C GLY A 286 14.52 -15.05 45.37
N SER A 287 15.31 -14.65 44.37
CA SER A 287 15.55 -13.23 44.09
C SER A 287 14.28 -12.55 43.54
N ASN A 288 14.11 -11.25 43.83
CA ASN A 288 13.02 -10.41 43.31
C ASN A 288 13.46 -9.59 42.07
N GLU A 289 14.54 -9.99 41.41
CA GLU A 289 15.04 -9.28 40.22
C GLU A 289 14.10 -9.52 39.04
N SER A 290 13.74 -8.46 38.33
CA SER A 290 12.92 -8.58 37.12
C SER A 290 13.76 -9.07 35.94
N LEU A 291 13.10 -9.62 34.92
CA LEU A 291 13.79 -9.98 33.67
C LEU A 291 14.50 -8.77 33.05
N ASP A 292 13.87 -7.58 33.10
CA ASP A 292 14.45 -6.36 32.56
C ASP A 292 15.73 -5.95 33.30
N ASP A 293 15.78 -6.10 34.63
CA ASP A 293 16.99 -5.84 35.42
C ASP A 293 18.14 -6.78 35.00
N LEU A 294 17.85 -8.08 34.87
CA LEU A 294 18.84 -9.08 34.47
C LEU A 294 19.35 -8.83 33.04
N LEU A 295 18.45 -8.50 32.11
CA LEU A 295 18.81 -8.16 30.73
C LEU A 295 19.71 -6.92 30.68
N SER A 296 19.35 -5.85 31.40
CA SER A 296 20.16 -4.62 31.44
C SER A 296 21.55 -4.84 32.05
N GLN A 297 21.64 -5.62 33.13
CA GLN A 297 22.93 -5.96 33.74
C GLN A 297 23.80 -6.81 32.80
N ALA A 298 23.21 -7.81 32.14
CA ALA A 298 23.93 -8.66 31.20
C ALA A 298 24.39 -7.89 29.96
N ASP A 299 23.57 -7.00 29.41
CA ASP A 299 23.93 -6.13 28.30
C ASP A 299 25.12 -5.21 28.66
N ALA A 300 25.12 -4.61 29.85
CA ALA A 300 26.25 -3.81 30.32
C ALA A 300 27.57 -4.62 30.36
N LEU A 301 27.53 -5.86 30.85
CA LEU A 301 28.69 -6.75 30.88
C LEU A 301 29.15 -7.16 29.48
N MET A 302 28.20 -7.46 28.58
CA MET A 302 28.48 -7.79 27.18
C MET A 302 29.17 -6.62 26.48
N SER A 303 28.62 -5.42 26.67
CA SER A 303 29.17 -4.17 26.12
C SER A 303 30.60 -3.95 26.59
N MET A 304 30.91 -4.15 27.87
CA MET A 304 32.29 -4.05 28.39
C MET A 304 33.24 -5.03 27.69
N GLU A 305 32.81 -6.27 27.46
CA GLU A 305 33.62 -7.27 26.74
C GLU A 305 33.85 -6.86 25.28
N LYS A 306 32.80 -6.41 24.58
CA LYS A 306 32.86 -5.95 23.18
C LYS A 306 33.84 -4.80 23.00
N HIS A 307 33.81 -3.80 23.90
CA HIS A 307 34.75 -2.68 23.89
C HIS A 307 36.20 -3.13 24.13
N SER A 308 36.43 -4.04 25.07
CA SER A 308 37.77 -4.58 25.36
C SER A 308 38.38 -5.30 24.16
N LYS A 309 37.59 -6.13 23.44
CA LYS A 309 38.02 -6.81 22.21
C LYS A 309 38.35 -5.84 21.09
N SER A 310 37.57 -4.77 20.93
CA SER A 310 37.85 -3.74 19.92
C SER A 310 39.18 -3.02 20.18
N MET A 311 39.46 -2.68 21.45
CA MET A 311 40.71 -2.04 21.87
C MET A 311 41.94 -2.95 21.65
N SER A 312 41.80 -4.26 21.88
CA SER A 312 42.88 -5.21 21.64
C SER A 312 43.20 -5.40 20.16
N LYS A 313 42.20 -5.30 19.27
CA LYS A 313 42.39 -5.43 17.81
C LYS A 313 43.02 -4.19 17.16
N SER A 314 42.84 -2.99 17.74
CA SER A 314 43.46 -1.75 17.22
C SER A 314 44.93 -1.56 17.63
N ARG A 315 45.46 -2.43 18.50
CA ARG A 315 46.84 -2.40 18.99
C ARG A 315 47.79 -3.35 18.24
N HIS A 316 47.31 -4.05 17.22
CA HIS A 316 48.08 -4.95 16.35
C HIS A 316 47.81 -4.55 14.90
#